data_AF-A0A392P9S0-F1
#
_entry.id   AF-A0A392P9S0-F1
#
_cell.length_a   1.000
_cell.length_b   1.000
_cell.length_c   1.000
_cell.angle_alpha   90.00
_cell.angle_beta   90.00
_cell.angle_gamma   90.00
#
_symmetry.space_group_name_H-M   'P 1'
#
loop_
_entity.id
_entity.type
_entity.pdbx_description
1 polymer ?
#
loop_
_entity_poly.entity_id
_entity_poly.type
_entity_poly.pdbx_seq_one_letter_code
_entity_poly.pdbx_strand_id
1 'polypeptide(L)'
;DSMMDPTTVFGMLFGSDFFEEYIGKLALANLASIEVEEDASSDIQVRLQRIQEKMKAWQKERELKLITILKDRLQPFVDGREDEFTAWGNSEASSLSKAGKSLPFIL
;
A
#
# COMPACT_ATOMS: atom_id res chain seq x y z
N ASP A 1 1.00 -16.04 -23.88
CA ASP A 1 1.24 -15.06 -22.81
C ASP A 1 -0.08 -14.37 -22.53
N SER A 2 -0.73 -14.70 -21.42
CA SER A 2 -2.04 -14.14 -21.08
C SER A 2 -1.80 -13.04 -20.07
N MET A 3 -2.13 -11.80 -20.45
CA MET A 3 -2.19 -10.70 -19.50
C MET A 3 -3.13 -11.10 -18.35
N MET A 4 -2.73 -10.82 -17.10
CA MET A 4 -3.60 -11.04 -15.95
C MET A 4 -4.83 -10.14 -16.05
N ASP A 5 -5.99 -10.67 -15.67
CA ASP A 5 -7.23 -9.92 -15.65
C ASP A 5 -7.12 -8.72 -14.67
N PRO A 6 -7.59 -7.51 -15.06
CA PRO A 6 -7.47 -6.33 -14.21
C PRO A 6 -8.09 -6.47 -12.81
N THR A 7 -9.18 -7.23 -12.65
CA THR A 7 -9.81 -7.49 -11.34
C THR A 7 -8.88 -8.29 -10.45
N THR A 8 -8.18 -9.26 -11.03
CA THR A 8 -7.19 -10.09 -10.33
C THR A 8 -6.03 -9.23 -9.83
N VAL A 9 -5.52 -8.33 -10.69
CA VAL A 9 -4.44 -7.42 -10.32
C VAL A 9 -4.90 -6.47 -9.21
N PHE A 10 -6.12 -5.94 -9.28
CA PHE A 10 -6.70 -5.09 -8.24
C PHE A 10 -6.78 -5.82 -6.90
N GLY A 11 -7.29 -7.05 -6.87
CA GLY A 11 -7.37 -7.87 -5.66
C GLY A 11 -5.99 -8.18 -5.07
N MET A 12 -4.98 -8.45 -5.89
CA MET A 12 -3.61 -8.67 -5.41
C MET A 12 -3.02 -7.41 -4.75
N LEU A 13 -3.25 -6.24 -5.35
CA LEU A 13 -2.72 -4.96 -4.89
C LEU A 13 -3.40 -4.47 -3.61
N PHE A 14 -4.72 -4.56 -3.53
CA PHE A 14 -5.49 -3.95 -2.43
C PHE A 14 -6.08 -4.96 -1.44
N GLY A 15 -6.02 -6.26 -1.74
CA GLY A 15 -6.49 -7.33 -0.85
C GLY A 15 -5.44 -7.85 0.12
N SER A 16 -4.23 -7.26 0.14
CA SER A 16 -3.17 -7.63 1.07
C SER A 16 -2.38 -6.43 1.56
N ASP A 17 -1.82 -6.55 2.77
CA ASP A 17 -0.99 -5.51 3.38
C ASP A 17 0.41 -5.44 2.74
N PHE A 18 0.81 -6.44 1.93
CA PHE A 18 2.15 -6.52 1.32
C PHE A 18 2.46 -5.36 0.37
N PHE A 19 1.45 -4.81 -0.30
CA PHE A 19 1.63 -3.70 -1.24
C PHE A 19 1.33 -2.34 -0.60
N GLU A 20 0.76 -2.33 0.60
CA GLU A 20 0.26 -1.12 1.25
C GLU A 20 1.35 -0.05 1.39
N GLU A 21 2.56 -0.43 1.77
CA GLU A 21 3.67 0.50 1.90
C GLU A 21 4.00 1.22 0.59
N TYR A 22 3.85 0.52 -0.54
CA TYR A 22 4.12 1.03 -1.88
C TYR A 22 2.98 1.88 -2.41
N ILE A 23 1.75 1.37 -2.39
CA ILE A 23 0.61 1.95 -3.11
C ILE A 23 -0.41 2.63 -2.19
N GLY A 24 -0.36 2.37 -0.89
CA GLY A 24 -1.33 2.80 0.12
C GLY A 24 -2.52 1.85 0.29
N LYS A 25 -3.38 2.15 1.26
CA LYS A 25 -4.66 1.46 1.45
C LYS A 25 -5.73 2.04 0.52
N LEU A 26 -6.64 1.18 0.05
CA LEU A 26 -7.82 1.62 -0.69
C LEU A 26 -8.71 2.48 0.22
N ALA A 27 -9.16 3.64 -0.29
CA ALA A 27 -9.97 4.59 0.47
C ALA A 27 -11.25 3.97 1.08
N LEU A 28 -11.88 3.02 0.40
CA LEU A 28 -13.09 2.34 0.90
C LEU A 28 -12.83 1.46 2.13
N ALA A 29 -11.68 0.77 2.19
CA ALA A 29 -11.30 -0.04 3.35
C ALA A 29 -11.04 0.83 4.59
N ASN A 30 -10.50 2.03 4.37
CA ASN A 30 -10.25 3.02 5.42
C ASN A 30 -11.56 3.65 5.92
N LEU A 31 -12.53 3.95 5.04
CA LEU A 31 -13.85 4.46 5.45
C LEU A 31 -14.57 3.48 6.40
N ALA A 32 -14.60 2.19 6.06
CA ALA A 32 -15.21 1.15 6.90
C ALA A 32 -14.54 1.03 8.27
N SER A 33 -13.20 1.15 8.33
CA SER A 33 -12.46 1.07 9.59
C SER A 33 -12.73 2.27 10.50
N ILE A 34 -12.94 3.46 9.93
CA ILE A 34 -13.19 4.70 10.69
C ILE A 34 -14.66 4.83 11.10
N GLU A 35 -15.61 4.33 10.31
CA GLU A 35 -17.04 4.31 10.66
C GLU A 35 -17.34 3.46 11.90
N VAL A 36 -16.52 2.45 12.19
CA VAL A 36 -16.65 1.60 13.39
C VAL A 36 -16.22 2.33 14.67
N GLU A 37 -15.40 3.36 14.57
CA GLU A 37 -14.81 4.07 15.72
C GLU A 37 -15.55 5.35 16.16
N GLU A 38 -16.45 5.92 15.34
CA GLU A 38 -17.09 7.22 15.64
C GLU A 38 -18.57 7.09 16.05
N ASP A 39 -18.92 7.65 17.23
CA ASP A 39 -20.28 7.74 17.77
C ASP A 39 -21.28 8.38 16.78
N ALA A 40 -22.46 7.77 16.66
CA ALA A 40 -23.53 8.12 15.71
C ALA A 40 -24.19 9.51 15.94
N SER A 41 -23.70 10.32 16.89
CA SER A 41 -24.36 11.55 17.36
C SER A 41 -23.92 12.84 16.67
N SER A 42 -22.94 12.79 15.75
CA SER A 42 -22.43 13.98 15.04
C SER A 42 -22.95 14.10 13.59
N ASP A 43 -23.07 15.34 13.12
CA ASP A 43 -23.46 15.68 11.74
C ASP A 43 -22.61 14.91 10.72
N ILE A 44 -23.27 14.27 9.75
CA ILE A 44 -22.64 13.47 8.70
C ILE A 44 -21.59 14.29 7.93
N GLN A 45 -21.81 15.59 7.69
CA GLN A 45 -20.84 16.43 6.99
C GLN A 45 -19.55 16.62 7.80
N VAL A 46 -19.67 16.82 9.11
CA VAL A 46 -18.52 16.98 10.01
C VAL A 46 -17.73 15.67 10.10
N ARG A 47 -18.41 14.53 10.13
CA ARG A 47 -17.78 13.20 10.09
C ARG A 47 -16.99 12.98 8.80
N LEU A 48 -17.59 13.24 7.65
CA LEU A 48 -16.93 13.06 6.35
C LEU A 48 -15.69 13.95 6.22
N GLN A 49 -15.76 15.19 6.70
CA GLN A 49 -14.60 16.08 6.73
C GLN A 49 -13.46 15.52 7.60
N ARG A 50 -13.77 15.06 8.81
CA ARG A 50 -12.77 14.47 9.72
C ARG A 50 -12.14 13.20 9.15
N ILE A 51 -12.95 12.33 8.54
CA ILE A 51 -12.45 11.13 7.85
C ILE A 51 -11.48 11.52 6.74
N GLN A 52 -11.85 12.51 5.92
CA GLN A 52 -11.00 12.97 4.83
C GLN A 52 -9.67 13.55 5.35
N GLU A 53 -9.68 14.27 6.47
CA GLU A 53 -8.47 14.80 7.10
C GLU A 53 -7.57 13.68 7.66
N LYS A 54 -8.15 12.70 8.37
CA LYS A 54 -7.43 11.52 8.87
C LYS A 54 -6.78 10.74 7.73
N MET A 55 -7.52 10.51 6.63
CA MET A 55 -7.00 9.85 5.44
C MET A 55 -5.82 10.60 4.81
N LYS A 56 -5.93 11.93 4.68
CA LYS A 56 -4.82 12.76 4.17
C LYS A 56 -3.59 12.68 5.07
N ALA A 57 -3.78 12.67 6.39
CA ALA A 57 -2.69 12.55 7.35
C ALA A 57 -1.98 11.20 7.23
N TRP A 58 -2.72 10.09 7.19
CA TRP A 58 -2.14 8.75 7.01
C TRP A 58 -1.42 8.59 5.67
N GLN A 59 -2.00 9.10 4.59
CA GLN A 59 -1.36 9.08 3.27
C GLN A 59 -0.01 9.80 3.31
N LYS A 60 0.02 10.99 3.92
CA LYS A 60 1.25 11.77 4.06
C LYS A 60 2.30 11.05 4.92
N GLU A 61 1.89 10.44 6.02
CA GLU A 61 2.80 9.66 6.88
C GLU A 61 3.41 8.48 6.11
N ARG A 62 2.59 7.73 5.36
CA ARG A 62 3.06 6.63 4.50
C ARG A 62 4.06 7.11 3.47
N GLU A 63 3.76 8.22 2.77
CA GLU A 63 4.64 8.77 1.74
C GLU A 63 6.00 9.20 2.32
N LEU A 64 6.01 9.81 3.50
CA LEU A 64 7.26 10.18 4.18
C LEU A 64 8.10 8.95 4.55
N LYS A 65 7.47 7.89 5.06
CA LYS A 65 8.15 6.61 5.33
C LYS A 65 8.69 5.99 4.04
N LEU A 66 7.88 5.97 2.98
CA LEU A 66 8.28 5.41 1.70
C LEU A 66 9.46 6.16 1.08
N ILE A 67 9.51 7.49 1.19
CA ILE A 67 10.66 8.27 0.71
C ILE A 67 11.97 7.79 1.34
N THR A 68 11.98 7.59 2.66
CA THR A 68 13.17 7.08 3.37
C THR A 68 13.56 5.71 2.86
N ILE A 69 12.60 4.80 2.78
CA ILE A 69 12.80 3.42 2.32
C ILE A 69 13.36 3.38 0.89
N LEU A 70 12.78 4.15 -0.02
CA LEU A 70 13.23 4.18 -1.41
C LEU A 70 14.63 4.78 -1.55
N LYS A 71 14.97 5.79 -0.75
CA LYS A 71 16.34 6.33 -0.71
C LYS A 71 17.32 5.28 -0.23
N ASP A 72 17.03 4.61 0.88
CA ASP A 72 17.90 3.58 1.44
C ASP A 72 18.13 2.43 0.46
N ARG A 73 17.08 2.03 -0.28
CA ARG A 73 17.16 0.98 -1.31
C ARG A 73 17.94 1.42 -2.54
N LEU A 74 17.89 2.69 -2.92
CA LEU A 74 18.66 3.24 -4.04
C LEU A 74 20.13 3.49 -3.66
N GLN A 75 20.43 3.68 -2.37
CA GLN A 75 21.75 4.08 -1.90
C GLN A 75 22.89 3.14 -2.36
N PRO A 76 22.76 1.80 -2.34
CA PRO A 76 23.81 0.92 -2.84
C PRO A 76 24.16 1.19 -4.31
N PHE A 77 23.17 1.45 -5.17
CA PHE A 77 23.40 1.82 -6.56
C PHE A 77 24.16 3.15 -6.68
N VAL A 78 23.75 4.16 -5.90
CA VAL A 78 24.43 5.47 -5.86
C VAL A 78 25.89 5.33 -5.39
N ASP A 79 26.17 4.40 -4.48
CA ASP A 79 27.51 4.11 -3.97
C ASP A 79 28.35 3.23 -4.92
N GLY A 80 27.81 2.81 -6.07
CA GLY A 80 28.46 1.91 -7.02
C GLY A 80 28.42 0.42 -6.63
N ARG A 81 27.63 0.06 -5.62
CA ARG A 81 27.36 -1.31 -5.14
C ARG A 81 26.14 -1.90 -5.86
N GLU A 82 26.26 -2.01 -7.19
CA GLU A 82 25.16 -2.42 -8.08
C GLU A 82 24.70 -3.87 -7.86
N ASP A 83 25.62 -4.73 -7.45
CA ASP A 83 25.35 -6.13 -7.11
C ASP A 83 24.42 -6.24 -5.89
N GLU A 84 24.67 -5.47 -4.84
CA GLU A 84 23.79 -5.37 -3.67
C GLU A 84 22.40 -4.86 -4.05
N PHE A 85 22.34 -3.77 -4.83
CA PHE A 85 21.07 -3.21 -5.32
C PHE A 85 20.26 -4.24 -6.11
N THR A 86 20.92 -4.93 -7.04
CA THR A 86 20.29 -5.92 -7.91
C THR A 86 19.83 -7.15 -7.12
N ALA A 87 20.65 -7.62 -6.18
CA ALA A 87 20.30 -8.75 -5.32
C ALA A 87 19.07 -8.44 -4.45
N TRP A 88 19.03 -7.24 -3.85
CA TRP A 88 17.86 -6.78 -3.09
C TRP A 88 16.61 -6.70 -3.98
N GLY A 89 16.71 -6.04 -5.14
CA GLY A 89 15.57 -5.87 -6.06
C GLY A 89 14.99 -7.20 -6.54
N ASN A 90 15.83 -8.18 -6.83
CA ASN A 90 15.39 -9.53 -7.19
C ASN A 90 14.71 -10.26 -6.03
N SER A 91 15.23 -10.12 -4.81
CA SER A 91 14.62 -10.68 -3.61
C SER A 91 13.24 -10.08 -3.34
N GLU A 92 13.11 -8.77 -3.49
CA GLU A 92 11.85 -8.05 -3.30
C GLU A 92 10.82 -8.45 -4.37
N ALA A 93 11.22 -8.49 -5.65
CA ALA A 93 10.35 -8.93 -6.73
C ALA A 93 9.83 -10.37 -6.53
N SER A 94 10.69 -11.28 -6.06
CA SER A 94 10.32 -12.64 -5.71
C SER A 94 9.30 -12.68 -4.56
N SER A 95 9.51 -11.87 -3.53
CA SER A 95 8.62 -11.78 -2.36
C SER A 95 7.25 -11.23 -2.74
N LEU A 96 7.19 -10.13 -3.50
CA LEU A 96 5.94 -9.53 -3.97
C LEU A 96 5.19 -10.45 -4.95
N SER A 97 5.89 -11.16 -5.84
CA SER A 97 5.27 -12.14 -6.74
C SER A 97 4.60 -13.29 -5.97
N LYS A 98 5.24 -13.77 -4.89
CA LYS A 98 4.67 -14.81 -4.02
C LYS A 98 3.47 -14.29 -3.25
N ALA A 99 3.57 -13.09 -2.67
CA ALA A 99 2.48 -12.44 -1.95
C ALA A 99 1.21 -12.32 -2.84
N GLY A 100 1.35 -11.79 -4.05
CA GLY A 100 0.24 -11.69 -5.00
C GLY A 100 -0.39 -13.04 -5.37
N LYS A 101 0.42 -14.09 -5.56
CA LYS A 101 -0.08 -15.44 -5.88
C LYS A 101 -0.77 -16.15 -4.71
N SER A 102 -0.45 -15.78 -3.48
CA SER A 102 -0.94 -16.47 -2.26
C SER A 102 -2.32 -16.03 -1.79
N LEU A 103 -2.90 -14.98 -2.38
CA LEU A 103 -4.20 -14.47 -1.98
C LEU A 103 -5.32 -15.33 -2.58
N PRO A 104 -6.17 -15.97 -1.76
CA PRO A 104 -7.36 -16.63 -2.28
C PRO A 104 -8.28 -15.57 -2.90
N PHE A 105 -8.85 -15.86 -4.06
CA PHE A 105 -9.92 -15.08 -4.66
C PHE A 105 -11.08 -15.01 -3.66
N ILE A 106 -11.20 -13.92 -2.92
CA ILE A 106 -12.41 -13.60 -2.18
C ILE A 106 -13.12 -12.54 -3.03
N LEU A 107 -14.09 -13.00 -3.81
CA LEU A 107 -15.22 -12.21 -4.28
C LEU A 107 -16.37 -12.38 -3.28
#